data_AF-A0A519T664-F1
#
_entry.id   AF-A0A519T664-F1
#
_cell.length_a   1.000
_cell.length_b   1.000
_cell.length_c   1.000
_cell.angle_alpha   90.00
_cell.angle_beta   90.00
_cell.angle_gamma   90.00
#
_symmetry.space_group_name_H-M   'P 1'
#
loop_
_entity.id
_entity.type
_entity.pdbx_description
1 polymer ?
#
loop_
_entity_poly.entity_id
_entity_poly.type
_entity_poly.pdbx_seq_one_letter_code
_entity_poly.pdbx_strand_id
1 'polypeptide(L)'
;MACTLLGTSCAGSYSAIRPDRVATYQASAAAAPLQFSYQYGALSLRGHNKKYVKKERKKGYQVVAVRVTNNTASEVNFSRDAVLYCGDRPVQPVNSTIAATDMKQGVFIYLLYVLLNFNVGGTTTQN
;
A
#
# COMPACT_ATOMS: atom_id res chain seq x y z
N MET A 1 34.83 -21.19 -3.62
CA MET A 1 34.45 -20.06 -4.49
C MET A 1 33.02 -19.68 -4.17
N ALA A 2 32.86 -18.75 -3.23
CA ALA A 2 31.60 -18.35 -2.63
C ALA A 2 31.12 -17.06 -3.31
N CYS A 3 29.92 -17.07 -3.92
CA CYS A 3 29.21 -15.85 -4.32
C CYS A 3 27.74 -16.10 -4.72
N THR A 4 26.97 -16.86 -3.93
CA THR A 4 25.54 -17.14 -4.22
C THR A 4 24.55 -16.40 -3.30
N LEU A 5 25.01 -15.53 -2.40
CA LEU A 5 24.16 -14.89 -1.39
C LEU A 5 23.62 -13.48 -1.75
N LEU A 6 23.95 -12.92 -2.91
CA LEU A 6 23.67 -11.50 -3.21
C LEU A 6 22.39 -11.24 -4.04
N GLY A 7 21.59 -12.26 -4.37
CA GLY A 7 20.51 -12.15 -5.36
C GLY A 7 19.06 -12.39 -4.89
N THR A 8 18.81 -12.71 -3.62
CA THR A 8 17.49 -13.18 -3.15
C THR A 8 16.50 -12.05 -2.83
N SER A 9 16.37 -11.03 -3.68
CA SER A 9 15.34 -9.99 -3.53
C SER A 9 14.21 -10.15 -4.56
N CYS A 10 13.56 -11.32 -4.62
CA CYS A 10 12.32 -11.49 -5.39
C CYS A 10 11.07 -10.90 -4.69
N ALA A 11 11.17 -10.58 -3.39
CA ALA A 11 10.12 -9.89 -2.66
C ALA A 11 10.08 -8.40 -3.08
N GLY A 12 8.91 -7.92 -3.51
CA GLY A 12 8.73 -6.47 -3.69
C GLY A 12 8.75 -5.80 -2.33
N SER A 13 9.69 -4.89 -2.10
CA SER A 13 9.68 -4.06 -0.90
C SER A 13 8.43 -3.17 -0.88
N TYR A 14 7.90 -2.96 0.32
CA TYR A 14 6.82 -2.00 0.58
C TYR A 14 7.34 -0.90 1.49
N SER A 15 7.13 0.34 1.09
CA SER A 15 7.39 1.51 1.92
C SER A 15 6.06 1.99 2.50
N ALA A 16 5.95 1.92 3.83
CA ALA A 16 4.77 2.37 4.54
C ALA A 16 4.49 3.85 4.25
N ILE A 17 3.23 4.16 3.93
CA ILE A 17 2.76 5.54 3.81
C ILE A 17 2.78 6.14 5.21
N ARG A 18 3.54 7.23 5.37
CA ARG A 18 3.67 7.99 6.62
C ARG A 18 3.02 9.35 6.42
N PRO A 19 1.76 9.56 6.87
CA PRO A 19 1.04 10.82 6.67
C PRO A 19 1.78 12.03 7.25
N ASP A 20 2.50 11.84 8.36
CA ASP A 20 3.38 12.84 8.99
C ASP A 20 4.48 13.37 8.06
N ARG A 21 4.89 12.58 7.04
CA ARG A 21 5.99 12.91 6.12
C ARG A 21 5.54 13.31 4.72
N VAL A 22 4.26 13.56 4.52
CA VAL A 22 3.73 14.05 3.25
C VAL A 22 3.93 15.56 3.19
N ALA A 23 4.73 16.02 2.23
CA ALA A 23 5.19 17.40 2.15
C ALA A 23 4.10 18.39 1.71
N THR A 24 3.11 17.93 0.96
CA THR A 24 2.07 18.78 0.38
C THR A 24 0.71 18.12 0.58
N TYR A 25 -0.19 18.87 1.17
CA TYR A 25 -1.60 18.54 1.24
C TYR A 25 -2.37 19.68 0.57
N GLN A 26 -3.30 19.33 -0.31
CA GLN A 26 -4.26 20.28 -0.86
C GLN A 26 -5.30 20.56 0.22
N ALA A 27 -5.45 21.83 0.63
CA ALA A 27 -6.36 22.23 1.69
C ALA A 27 -7.76 22.49 1.14
N SER A 28 -8.78 22.11 1.91
CA SER A 28 -10.15 22.61 1.75
C SER A 28 -10.29 23.99 2.40
N ALA A 29 -11.47 24.62 2.23
CA ALA A 29 -11.77 25.97 2.72
C ALA A 29 -11.25 26.25 4.14
N ALA A 30 -10.47 27.33 4.29
CA ALA A 30 -9.69 27.64 5.50
C ALA A 30 -10.55 27.95 6.75
N ALA A 31 -11.81 28.34 6.58
CA ALA A 31 -12.70 28.79 7.65
C ALA A 31 -13.74 27.75 8.10
N ALA A 32 -13.62 26.49 7.69
CA ALA A 32 -14.56 25.45 8.10
C ALA A 32 -14.26 24.93 9.53
N PRO A 33 -15.29 24.57 10.32
CA PRO A 33 -15.12 23.97 11.64
C PRO A 33 -14.32 22.66 11.61
N LEU A 34 -14.39 21.94 10.50
CA LEU A 34 -13.55 20.79 10.19
C LEU A 34 -12.66 21.16 9.00
N GLN A 35 -11.36 21.34 9.23
CA GLN A 35 -10.43 21.56 8.14
C GLN A 35 -10.01 20.21 7.58
N PHE A 36 -10.17 20.06 6.27
CA PHE A 36 -9.85 18.83 5.57
C PHE A 36 -8.76 19.10 4.54
N SER A 37 -7.76 18.24 4.50
CA SER A 37 -6.66 18.38 3.54
C SER A 37 -6.25 17.00 3.03
N TYR A 38 -5.90 16.90 1.76
CA TYR A 38 -5.70 15.60 1.11
C TYR A 38 -4.53 15.61 0.13
N GLN A 39 -3.97 14.43 -0.10
CA GLN A 39 -2.96 14.18 -1.11
C GLN A 39 -3.31 12.88 -1.85
N TYR A 40 -3.63 13.01 -3.13
CA TYR A 40 -3.90 11.86 -3.99
C TYR A 40 -2.63 11.07 -4.30
N GLY A 41 -2.80 9.79 -4.60
CA GLY A 41 -1.69 8.92 -5.03
C GLY A 41 -0.68 8.69 -3.90
N ALA A 42 -1.14 8.48 -2.67
CA ALA A 42 -0.24 8.37 -1.52
C ALA A 42 0.79 7.23 -1.66
N LEU A 43 0.45 6.18 -2.43
CA LEU A 43 1.36 5.08 -2.75
C LEU A 43 2.51 5.52 -3.67
N SER A 44 2.32 6.50 -4.56
CA SER A 44 3.36 6.89 -5.53
C SER A 44 4.42 7.83 -4.93
N LEU A 45 4.14 8.46 -3.78
CA LEU A 45 4.98 9.50 -3.17
C LEU A 45 6.44 9.09 -2.90
N ARG A 46 6.68 7.82 -2.56
CA ARG A 46 8.01 7.34 -2.11
C ARG A 46 8.76 6.51 -3.16
N GLY A 47 8.26 6.40 -4.40
CA GLY A 47 8.96 5.75 -5.52
C GLY A 47 9.20 4.23 -5.41
N HIS A 48 9.21 3.65 -4.21
CA HIS A 48 9.46 2.22 -3.95
C HIS A 48 8.21 1.34 -4.10
N ASN A 49 7.01 1.92 -4.10
CA ASN A 49 5.74 1.18 -4.13
C ASN A 49 5.19 0.93 -5.55
N LYS A 50 6.03 0.95 -6.60
CA LYS A 50 5.59 0.83 -8.01
C LYS A 50 4.69 -0.37 -8.28
N LYS A 51 4.95 -1.52 -7.65
CA LYS A 51 4.13 -2.74 -7.80
C LYS A 51 2.72 -2.55 -7.22
N TYR A 52 2.60 -1.86 -6.10
CA TYR A 52 1.33 -1.56 -5.44
C TYR A 52 0.53 -0.51 -6.22
N VAL A 53 1.18 0.51 -6.77
CA VAL A 53 0.53 1.50 -7.68
C VAL A 53 -0.07 0.83 -8.92
N LYS A 54 0.63 -0.15 -9.52
CA LYS A 54 0.08 -0.92 -10.65
C LYS A 54 -1.17 -1.71 -10.24
N LYS A 55 -1.20 -2.26 -9.02
CA LYS A 55 -2.33 -3.03 -8.50
C LYS A 55 -3.51 -2.18 -8.10
N GLU A 56 -3.24 -1.05 -7.45
CA GLU A 56 -4.22 -0.01 -7.16
C GLU A 56 -5.03 0.31 -8.42
N ARG A 57 -4.35 0.64 -9.52
CA ARG A 57 -5.01 0.87 -10.82
C ARG A 57 -5.73 -0.36 -11.39
N LYS A 58 -5.13 -1.55 -11.29
CA LYS A 58 -5.73 -2.80 -11.82
C LYS A 58 -7.01 -3.20 -11.07
N LYS A 59 -7.07 -2.91 -9.77
CA LYS A 59 -8.16 -3.29 -8.87
C LYS A 59 -9.18 -2.17 -8.66
N GLY A 60 -8.91 -0.97 -9.19
CA GLY A 60 -9.81 0.19 -9.08
C GLY A 60 -9.77 0.86 -7.70
N TYR A 61 -8.70 0.68 -6.92
CA TYR A 61 -8.50 1.43 -5.69
C TYR A 61 -7.85 2.78 -5.98
N GLN A 62 -8.03 3.72 -5.05
CA GLN A 62 -7.29 4.97 -5.03
C GLN A 62 -6.93 5.30 -3.58
N VAL A 63 -5.65 5.26 -3.27
CA VAL A 63 -5.12 5.51 -1.93
C VAL A 63 -4.80 6.99 -1.79
N VAL A 64 -5.48 7.62 -0.83
CA VAL A 64 -5.39 9.05 -0.55
C VAL A 64 -4.91 9.24 0.87
N ALA A 65 -3.92 10.10 1.07
CA ALA A 65 -3.54 10.54 2.40
C ALA A 65 -4.41 11.73 2.78
N VAL A 66 -5.09 11.64 3.92
CA VAL A 66 -5.95 12.71 4.44
C VAL A 66 -5.40 13.22 5.75
N ARG A 67 -5.49 14.53 5.96
CA ARG A 67 -5.22 15.20 7.22
C ARG A 67 -6.46 15.99 7.59
N VAL A 68 -6.94 15.72 8.79
CA VAL A 68 -8.18 16.27 9.33
C VAL A 68 -7.81 17.04 10.58
N THR A 69 -8.22 18.31 10.65
CA THR A 69 -8.09 19.12 11.85
C THR A 69 -9.49 19.45 12.34
N ASN A 70 -9.84 18.91 13.51
CA ASN A 70 -11.08 19.24 14.20
C ASN A 70 -10.87 20.51 15.03
N ASN A 71 -11.47 21.62 14.63
CA ASN A 71 -11.44 22.88 15.38
C ASN A 71 -12.71 23.07 16.23
N THR A 72 -13.57 22.06 16.32
CA THR A 72 -14.79 22.11 17.13
C THR A 72 -14.55 21.58 18.54
N ALA A 73 -15.45 21.92 19.46
CA ALA A 73 -15.45 21.40 20.84
C ALA A 73 -16.09 20.01 20.97
N SER A 74 -16.55 19.42 19.86
CA SER A 74 -17.30 18.17 19.85
C SER A 74 -16.53 17.07 19.10
N GLU A 75 -16.78 15.83 19.49
CA GLU A 75 -16.26 14.68 18.77
C GLU A 75 -16.89 14.58 17.38
N VAL A 76 -16.08 14.34 16.36
CA VAL A 76 -16.53 14.21 14.97
C VAL A 76 -16.39 12.76 14.54
N ASN A 77 -17.50 12.12 14.17
CA ASN A 77 -17.52 10.78 13.63
C ASN A 77 -17.59 10.83 12.10
N PHE A 78 -16.53 10.39 11.43
CA PHE A 78 -16.44 10.39 9.97
C PHE A 78 -17.54 9.62 9.24
N SER A 79 -18.12 8.59 9.87
CA SER A 79 -19.16 7.76 9.24
C SER A 79 -20.56 8.38 9.35
N ARG A 80 -20.77 9.27 10.32
CA ARG A 80 -22.09 9.88 10.58
C ARG A 80 -22.13 11.37 10.19
N ASP A 81 -21.05 12.08 10.50
CA ASP A 81 -21.03 13.53 10.53
C ASP A 81 -20.31 14.14 9.30
N ALA A 82 -19.74 13.30 8.43
CA ALA A 82 -19.02 13.74 7.24
C ALA A 82 -19.38 12.90 6.01
N VAL A 83 -19.53 13.56 4.86
CA VAL A 83 -19.63 12.91 3.55
C VAL A 83 -18.35 13.23 2.79
N LEU A 84 -17.63 12.19 2.38
CA LEU A 84 -16.43 12.35 1.57
C LEU A 84 -16.81 12.42 0.10
N TYR A 85 -16.17 13.31 -0.63
CA TYR A 85 -16.36 13.47 -2.07
C TYR A 85 -15.04 13.24 -2.79
N CYS A 86 -15.09 12.55 -3.93
CA CYS A 86 -14.00 12.46 -4.88
C CYS A 86 -14.48 13.07 -6.20
N GLY A 87 -14.05 14.31 -6.48
CA GLY A 87 -14.71 15.14 -7.49
C GLY A 87 -16.16 15.40 -7.07
N ASP A 88 -17.11 15.10 -7.96
CA ASP A 88 -18.55 15.32 -7.71
C ASP A 88 -19.28 14.09 -7.14
N ARG A 89 -18.56 12.99 -6.88
CA ARG A 89 -19.17 11.73 -6.42
C ARG A 89 -18.97 11.56 -4.92
N PRO A 90 -20.04 11.31 -4.14
CA PRO A 90 -19.89 10.88 -2.76
C PRO A 90 -19.20 9.51 -2.74
N VAL A 91 -18.20 9.35 -1.89
CA VAL A 91 -17.42 8.13 -1.77
C VAL A 91 -17.41 7.65 -0.33
N GLN A 92 -17.39 6.34 -0.15
CA GLN A 92 -17.17 5.72 1.15
C GLN A 92 -15.77 5.09 1.22
N PRO A 93 -15.06 5.26 2.34
CA PRO A 93 -13.78 4.58 2.54
C PRO A 93 -13.95 3.07 2.48
N VAL A 94 -13.07 2.41 1.74
CA VAL A 94 -13.00 0.95 1.73
C VAL A 94 -12.35 0.46 3.03
N ASN A 95 -12.82 -0.68 3.55
CA ASN A 95 -12.19 -1.33 4.69
C ASN A 95 -10.71 -1.63 4.41
N SER A 96 -9.83 -1.20 5.32
CA SER A 96 -8.37 -1.32 5.19
C SER A 96 -7.89 -2.76 5.10
N THR A 97 -8.53 -3.69 5.82
CA THR A 97 -8.16 -5.12 5.84
C THR A 97 -8.45 -5.75 4.48
N ILE A 98 -9.64 -5.46 3.93
CA ILE A 98 -10.04 -5.97 2.61
C ILE A 98 -9.11 -5.40 1.53
N ALA A 99 -8.89 -4.09 1.52
CA ALA A 99 -7.97 -3.44 0.58
C ALA A 99 -6.54 -4.00 0.69
N ALA A 100 -6.03 -4.24 1.89
CA ALA A 100 -4.70 -4.81 2.11
C ALA A 100 -4.59 -6.26 1.57
N THR A 101 -5.61 -7.09 1.82
CA THR A 101 -5.64 -8.47 1.30
C THR A 101 -5.68 -8.52 -0.23
N ASP A 102 -6.48 -7.67 -0.86
CA ASP A 102 -6.63 -7.66 -2.32
C ASP A 102 -5.41 -7.06 -3.04
N MET A 103 -4.70 -6.13 -2.39
CA MET A 103 -3.46 -5.56 -2.93
C MET A 103 -2.19 -6.41 -2.65
N LYS A 104 -2.28 -7.44 -1.79
CA LYS A 104 -1.13 -8.28 -1.36
C LYS A 104 -0.40 -8.95 -2.53
N GLN A 105 0.93 -8.94 -2.55
CA GLN A 105 1.73 -9.60 -3.61
C GLN A 105 1.53 -11.13 -3.57
N GLY A 106 1.06 -11.72 -4.68
CA GLY A 106 1.09 -13.17 -4.88
C GLY A 106 2.50 -13.58 -5.30
N VAL A 107 3.12 -14.51 -4.56
CA VAL A 107 4.52 -14.93 -4.76
C VAL A 107 4.61 -16.39 -5.26
N PHE A 108 3.47 -17.04 -5.52
CA PHE A 108 3.38 -18.49 -5.70
C PHE A 108 4.27 -19.08 -6.81
N ILE A 109 4.48 -18.38 -7.93
CA ILE A 109 5.27 -18.94 -9.04
C ILE A 109 6.75 -19.15 -8.68
N TYR A 110 7.29 -18.34 -7.75
CA TYR A 110 8.68 -18.48 -7.34
C TYR A 110 8.93 -19.72 -6.48
N LEU A 111 7.88 -20.25 -5.84
CA LEU A 111 7.95 -21.50 -5.08
C LEU A 111 8.25 -22.70 -5.99
N LEU A 112 7.83 -22.64 -7.26
CA LEU A 112 8.04 -23.74 -8.21
C LEU A 112 9.51 -23.91 -8.60
N TYR A 113 10.35 -22.87 -8.49
CA TYR A 113 11.79 -23.01 -8.74
C TYR A 113 12.50 -23.89 -7.70
N VAL A 114 11.92 -24.04 -6.50
CA VAL A 114 12.47 -24.94 -5.47
C VAL A 114 12.40 -26.41 -5.93
N LEU A 115 11.34 -26.78 -6.66
CA LEU A 115 11.16 -28.15 -7.16
C LEU A 115 12.22 -28.53 -8.21
N LEU A 116 12.72 -27.57 -8.98
CA LEU A 116 13.78 -27.78 -9.98
C LEU A 116 15.18 -27.94 -9.38
N ASN A 117 15.36 -27.69 -8.07
CA ASN A 117 16.64 -27.86 -7.36
C ASN A 117 16.69 -29.15 -6.52
N PHE A 118 15.75 -30.07 -6.71
CA PHE A 118 15.74 -31.35 -5.99
C PHE A 118 16.86 -32.27 -6.51
N ASN A 119 17.96 -32.38 -5.75
CA ASN A 119 19.02 -33.34 -6.03
C ASN A 119 18.68 -34.69 -5.39
N VAL A 120 18.40 -35.69 -6.23
CA VAL A 120 18.31 -37.10 -5.82
C VAL A 120 19.73 -37.60 -5.60
N GLY A 121 20.08 -37.92 -4.35
CA GLY A 121 21.43 -38.38 -3.98
C GLY A 121 21.80 -39.69 -4.68
N GLY A 122 22.89 -39.67 -5.44
CA GLY A 122 23.52 -40.87 -5.99
C GLY A 122 24.30 -41.64 -4.91
N THR A 123 24.15 -42.96 -4.88
CA THR A 123 24.92 -43.82 -3.99
C THR A 123 26.37 -43.88 -4.45
N THR A 124 27.32 -43.46 -3.60
CA THR A 124 28.74 -43.72 -3.82
C THR A 124 29.10 -45.03 -3.11
N THR A 125 29.29 -46.08 -3.89
CA THR A 125 29.92 -47.32 -3.42
C THR A 125 31.41 -47.04 -3.31
N GLN A 126 31.94 -46.94 -2.09
CA GLN A 126 33.39 -46.98 -1.86
C GLN A 126 33.84 -48.44 -1.87
N ASN A 127 34.83 -48.75 -2.71
CA ASN A 127 35.60 -49.99 -2.70
C ASN A 127 36.77 -49.88 -1.72
#